data_AF-A0A925UL60-F1
#
_entry.id   AF-A0A925UL60-F1
#
_cell.length_a   1.000
_cell.length_b   1.000
_cell.length_c   1.000
_cell.angle_alpha   90.00
_cell.angle_beta   90.00
_cell.angle_gamma   90.00
#
_symmetry.space_group_name_H-M   'P 1'
#
loop_
_entity.id
_entity.type
_entity.pdbx_description
1 polymer ?
#
loop_
_entity_poly.entity_id
_entity_poly.type
_entity_poly.pdbx_seq_one_letter_code
_entity_poly.pdbx_strand_id
1 'polypeptide(L)' 'MTMANTDNKDMIKHINLDNLISSPLEWNFYKPLSFDKENELVESIQENGLINPIIVWEKGDNKYMILAGHNRVNA' A
#
# COMPACT_ATOMS: atom_id res chain seq x y z
N MET A 1 20.00 -14.67 -21.87
CA MET A 1 19.92 -13.96 -20.58
C MET A 1 19.33 -12.59 -20.87
N THR A 2 18.01 -12.50 -20.94
CA THR A 2 17.32 -11.28 -21.37
C THR A 2 17.23 -10.37 -20.15
N MET A 3 17.92 -9.24 -20.19
CA MET A 3 17.74 -8.19 -19.19
C MET A 3 16.33 -7.62 -19.37
N ALA A 4 15.49 -7.76 -18.36
CA ALA A 4 14.20 -7.09 -18.33
C ALA A 4 14.48 -5.60 -18.11
N ASN A 5 14.49 -4.84 -19.21
CA ASN A 5 14.28 -3.42 -19.17
C ASN A 5 12.77 -3.24 -19.05
N THR A 6 12.28 -2.86 -17.87
CA THR A 6 10.85 -2.66 -17.65
C THR A 6 10.67 -1.29 -17.05
N ASP A 7 10.10 -0.39 -17.82
CA ASP A 7 9.62 0.89 -17.35
C ASP A 7 8.67 0.63 -16.17
N ASN A 8 9.00 1.12 -14.98
CA ASN A 8 8.28 0.87 -13.70
C ASN A 8 6.77 1.23 -13.72
N LYS A 9 6.26 1.83 -14.79
CA LYS A 9 4.83 2.16 -14.95
C LYS A 9 3.94 0.93 -15.03
N ASP A 10 4.43 -0.19 -15.55
CA ASP A 10 3.65 -1.44 -15.65
C ASP A 10 3.44 -2.12 -14.28
N MET A 11 4.11 -1.64 -13.22
CA MET A 11 3.99 -2.18 -11.86
C MET A 11 2.93 -1.49 -10.99
N ILE A 12 2.30 -0.40 -11.45
CA ILE A 12 1.24 0.28 -10.69
C ILE A 12 -0.12 -0.20 -11.19
N LYS A 13 -0.92 -0.77 -10.28
CA LYS A 13 -2.28 -1.26 -10.56
C LYS A 13 -3.29 -0.61 -9.62
N HIS A 14 -4.48 -0.30 -10.12
CA HIS A 14 -5.62 0.05 -9.28
C HIS A 14 -6.27 -1.24 -8.77
N ILE A 15 -6.30 -1.40 -7.44
CA ILE A 15 -6.79 -2.60 -6.76
C ILE A 15 -7.93 -2.19 -5.84
N ASN A 16 -9.01 -2.97 -5.80
CA ASN A 16 -10.08 -2.78 -4.82
C ASN A 16 -9.54 -3.11 -3.42
N LEU A 17 -9.84 -2.26 -2.42
CA LEU A 17 -9.45 -2.47 -1.02
C LEU A 17 -9.86 -3.85 -0.48
N ASP A 18 -11.00 -4.40 -0.89
CA ASP A 18 -11.49 -5.74 -0.49
C ASP A 18 -10.57 -6.89 -0.93
N ASN A 19 -9.64 -6.61 -1.84
CA ASN A 19 -8.65 -7.54 -2.33
C ASN A 19 -7.30 -7.44 -1.60
N LEU A 20 -7.14 -6.46 -0.73
CA LEU A 20 -5.97 -6.34 0.12
C LEU A 20 -6.08 -7.31 1.30
N ILE A 21 -4.97 -7.96 1.63
CA ILE A 21 -4.82 -8.77 2.83
C ILE A 21 -3.68 -8.22 3.68
N SER A 22 -3.87 -8.21 4.99
CA SER A 22 -2.82 -7.80 5.93
C SER A 22 -1.63 -8.76 5.86
N SER A 23 -0.42 -8.22 5.94
CA SER A 23 0.76 -9.02 6.29
C SER A 23 0.67 -9.56 7.71
N PRO A 24 1.44 -10.59 8.05
CA PRO A 24 1.66 -10.99 9.45
C PRO A 24 2.06 -9.78 10.31
N LEU A 25 1.56 -9.72 11.54
CA LEU A 25 1.74 -8.57 12.43
C LEU A 25 3.21 -8.40 12.82
N GLU A 26 3.94 -9.50 12.95
CA GLU A 26 5.37 -9.54 13.25
C GLU A 26 6.25 -8.89 12.16
N TRP A 27 5.71 -8.65 10.95
CA TRP A 27 6.41 -7.91 9.89
C TRP A 27 6.15 -6.41 9.96
N ASN A 28 5.22 -5.96 10.80
CA ASN A 28 4.96 -4.55 10.99
C ASN A 28 5.94 -3.96 12.02
N PHE A 29 7.12 -3.58 11.53
CA PHE A 29 8.20 -3.04 12.37
C PHE A 29 7.94 -1.60 12.85
N TYR A 30 6.92 -0.92 12.31
CA TYR A 30 6.63 0.47 12.62
C TYR A 30 5.58 0.60 13.71
N LYS A 31 5.75 1.61 14.57
CA LYS A 31 4.74 1.97 15.55
C LYS A 31 3.50 2.51 14.84
N PRO A 32 2.29 2.25 15.35
CA PRO A 32 1.09 2.93 14.89
C PRO A 32 1.25 4.45 14.96
N LEU A 33 0.58 5.16 14.06
CA LEU A 33 0.53 6.62 14.10
C LEU A 33 -0.24 7.07 15.34
N SER A 34 0.07 8.26 15.84
CA SER A 34 -0.81 8.93 16.80
C SER A 34 -2.06 9.41 16.10
N PHE A 35 -3.16 9.59 16.84
CA PHE A 35 -4.44 10.08 16.31
C PHE A 35 -4.29 11.34 15.44
N ASP A 36 -3.54 12.34 15.92
CA ASP A 36 -3.33 13.57 15.16
C ASP A 36 -2.62 13.33 13.81
N LYS A 37 -1.68 12.37 13.77
CA LYS A 37 -0.95 12.02 12.54
C LYS A 37 -1.78 11.15 11.60
N GLU A 38 -2.73 10.38 12.12
CA GLU A 38 -3.73 9.68 11.29
C GLU A 38 -4.67 10.68 10.63
N ASN A 39 -5.18 11.68 11.38
CA ASN A 39 -6.05 12.71 10.81
C ASN A 39 -5.32 13.57 9.75
N GLU A 40 -4.09 14.00 10.01
CA GLU A 40 -3.27 14.70 9.01
C GLU A 40 -3.11 13.87 7.72
N LEU A 41 -2.97 12.55 7.85
CA LEU A 41 -2.84 11.64 6.70
C LEU A 41 -4.15 11.52 5.91
N VAL A 42 -5.29 11.38 6.60
CA VAL A 42 -6.63 11.34 6.00
C VAL A 42 -6.90 12.64 5.24
N GLU A 43 -6.68 13.79 5.87
CA GLU A 43 -6.87 15.11 5.26
C GLU A 43 -5.98 15.25 4.00
N SER A 44 -4.71 14.88 4.10
CA SER A 44 -3.78 14.93 2.97
C SER A 44 -4.23 14.05 1.79
N ILE A 45 -4.74 12.84 2.05
CA ILE A 45 -5.25 11.93 1.01
C ILE A 45 -6.56 12.45 0.42
N GLN A 46 -7.44 13.06 1.22
CA GLN A 46 -8.67 13.66 0.71
C GLN A 46 -8.39 14.85 -0.23
N GLU A 47 -7.39 15.67 0.10
CA GLU A 47 -7.02 16.84 -0.69
C GLU A 47 -6.22 16.48 -1.95
N ASN A 48 -5.29 15.54 -1.86
CA ASN A 48 -4.28 15.28 -2.90
C ASN A 48 -4.39 13.91 -3.56
N GLY A 49 -5.24 13.03 -3.02
CA GLY A 49 -5.22 11.61 -3.34
C GLY A 49 -3.99 10.89 -2.77
N LEU A 50 -3.84 9.63 -3.15
CA LEU A 50 -2.70 8.81 -2.73
C LEU A 50 -1.45 9.17 -3.55
N ILE A 51 -0.56 9.98 -2.97
CA ILE A 51 0.69 10.43 -3.64
C ILE A 51 1.65 9.25 -3.91
N ASN A 52 1.77 8.32 -2.97
CA ASN A 52 2.65 7.16 -3.09
C ASN A 52 1.85 5.86 -2.99
N PRO A 53 2.00 4.92 -3.95
CA PRO A 53 1.25 3.68 -3.94
C PRO A 53 1.54 2.81 -2.69
N ILE A 54 0.65 1.87 -2.45
CA ILE A 54 0.84 0.81 -1.45
C ILE A 54 1.71 -0.27 -2.10
N ILE A 55 2.72 -0.75 -1.38
CA ILE A 55 3.58 -1.83 -1.89
C ILE A 55 2.95 -3.16 -1.48
N VAL A 56 2.70 -4.01 -2.47
CA VAL A 56 2.01 -5.28 -2.27
C VAL A 56 2.76 -6.46 -2.88
N TRP A 57 2.47 -7.65 -2.37
CA TRP A 57 2.81 -8.93 -2.98
C TRP A 57 1.55 -9.59 -3.54
N GLU A 58 1.50 -9.84 -4.85
CA GLU A 58 0.44 -10.63 -5.49
C GLU A 58 0.50 -12.10 -5.03
N LYS A 59 -0.59 -12.58 -4.43
CA LYS A 59 -0.68 -13.94 -3.85
C LYS A 59 -1.41 -14.94 -4.74
N GLY A 60 -2.04 -14.48 -5.82
CA GLY A 60 -3.00 -15.25 -6.63
C GLY A 60 -4.45 -14.87 -6.32
N ASP A 61 -5.40 -15.35 -7.13
CA ASP A 61 -6.85 -15.16 -6.94
C ASP A 61 -7.29 -13.71 -6.71
N ASN A 62 -6.63 -12.77 -7.39
CA ASN A 62 -6.87 -11.34 -7.26
C ASN A 62 -6.70 -10.82 -5.81
N LYS A 63 -5.84 -11.47 -5.01
CA LYS A 63 -5.48 -11.05 -3.64
C LYS A 63 -4.04 -10.53 -3.55
N TYR A 64 -3.89 -9.47 -2.76
CA TYR A 64 -2.65 -8.71 -2.66
C TYR A 64 -2.29 -8.45 -1.20
N MET A 65 -1.14 -8.97 -0.75
CA MET A 65 -0.65 -8.78 0.61
C MET A 65 0.05 -7.44 0.75
N ILE A 66 -0.34 -6.64 1.72
CA ILE A 66 0.29 -5.34 2.00
C ILE A 66 1.68 -5.59 2.60
N LEU A 67 2.74 -5.14 1.92
CA LEU A 67 4.11 -5.18 2.42
C LEU A 67 4.51 -3.85 3.06
N ALA A 68 4.03 -2.72 2.52
CA ALA A 68 4.26 -1.39 3.08
C ALA A 68 3.13 -0.43 2.73
N GLY A 69 2.89 0.53 3.62
CA GLY A 69 1.84 1.55 3.46
C GLY A 69 0.55 1.28 4.22
N HIS A 70 0.58 0.42 5.26
CA HIS A 70 -0.59 0.05 6.07
C HIS A 70 -1.38 1.26 6.58
N ASN A 71 -0.71 2.33 7.02
CA ASN A 71 -1.40 3.54 7.48
C ASN A 71 -2.24 4.22 6.38
N ARG A 72 -1.82 4.15 5.11
CA ARG A 72 -2.57 4.72 3.98
C ARG A 72 -3.75 3.87 3.57
N VAL A 73 -3.74 2.58 3.90
CA VAL A 73 -4.89 1.68 3.70
C VAL A 73 -6.00 1.98 4.71
N ASN A 74 -5.63 2.45 5.91
CA ASN A 74 -6.55 2.75 7.00
C ASN A 74 -7.06 4.21 7.01
N ALA A 75 -6.52 5.06 6.13
CA ALA A 75 -6.82 6.49 6.06
C ALA A 75 -7.97 6.81 5.09
#